data_AF-A0A7U9S2I0-F1
#
_entry.id   AF-A0A7U9S2I0-F1
#
_cell.length_a   1.000
_cell.length_b   1.000
_cell.length_c   1.000
_cell.angle_alpha   90.00
_cell.angle_beta   90.00
_cell.angle_gamma   90.00
#
_symmetry.space_group_name_H-M   'P 1'
#
loop_
_entity.id
_entity.type
_entity.pdbx_description
1 polymer ?
#
loop_
_entity_poly.entity_id
_entity_poly.type
_entity_poly.pdbx_seq_one_letter_code
_entity_poly.pdbx_strand_id
1 'polypeptide(L)'
;MEKAYRLGEVEEIIAGMELMEVPDDIMESDVDYQIVISGWWVHIPELGLNLHEGVFCNYDGEEGGYLPDFTITVVKEEGQEEWIYYEQDGFLITLANYLHGKTDLGQLGQLFCFIRLPDGNLTAEE
;
A
#
# COMPACT_ATOMS: atom_id res chain seq x y z
N MET A 1 -11.43 -19.20 3.05
CA MET A 1 -11.10 -19.17 1.61
C MET A 1 -10.83 -17.71 1.30
N GLU A 2 -9.67 -17.39 0.75
CA GLU A 2 -9.30 -15.99 0.49
C GLU A 2 -10.09 -15.45 -0.69
N LYS A 3 -10.59 -14.22 -0.58
CA LYS A 3 -11.38 -13.59 -1.63
C LYS A 3 -10.44 -12.92 -2.63
N ALA A 4 -10.55 -13.31 -3.89
CA ALA A 4 -9.83 -12.71 -4.99
C ALA A 4 -10.59 -11.48 -5.53
N TYR A 5 -9.85 -10.44 -5.86
CA TYR A 5 -10.34 -9.19 -6.44
C TYR A 5 -9.62 -8.88 -7.75
N ARG A 6 -10.16 -7.95 -8.53
CA ARG A 6 -9.45 -7.34 -9.66
C ARG A 6 -8.67 -6.13 -9.16
N LEU A 7 -7.41 -6.02 -9.57
CA LEU A 7 -6.56 -4.92 -9.16
C LEU A 7 -7.17 -3.55 -9.48
N GLY A 8 -7.88 -3.43 -10.61
CA GLY A 8 -8.53 -2.17 -10.98
C GLY A 8 -9.77 -1.78 -10.19
N GLU A 9 -10.26 -2.66 -9.31
CA GLU A 9 -11.44 -2.42 -8.47
C GLU A 9 -11.07 -2.42 -6.97
N VAL A 10 -9.85 -2.83 -6.61
CA VAL A 10 -9.49 -3.13 -5.22
C VAL A 10 -9.46 -1.88 -4.34
N GLU A 11 -9.03 -0.73 -4.87
CA GLU A 11 -8.97 0.53 -4.12
C GLU A 11 -10.37 1.01 -3.74
N GLU A 12 -11.36 0.89 -4.63
CA GLU A 12 -12.76 1.22 -4.30
C GLU A 12 -13.32 0.30 -3.21
N ILE A 13 -12.92 -0.98 -3.22
CA ILE A 13 -13.32 -1.96 -2.21
C ILE A 13 -12.69 -1.61 -0.86
N ILE A 14 -11.39 -1.29 -0.85
CA ILE A 14 -10.65 -0.89 0.36
C ILE A 14 -11.22 0.41 0.94
N ALA A 15 -11.56 1.39 0.10
CA ALA A 15 -12.17 2.64 0.55
C ALA A 15 -13.53 2.42 1.25
N GLY A 16 -14.22 1.32 0.93
CA GLY A 16 -15.44 0.90 1.64
C GLY A 16 -15.19 0.04 2.89
N MET A 17 -13.94 -0.32 3.18
CA MET A 17 -13.54 -1.06 4.37
C MET A 17 -12.90 -0.11 5.39
N GLU A 18 -13.19 -0.29 6.68
CA GLU A 18 -12.56 0.47 7.77
C GLU A 18 -11.17 -0.11 8.10
N LEU A 19 -10.22 -0.05 7.16
CA LEU A 19 -8.87 -0.64 7.30
C LEU A 19 -7.77 0.37 7.72
N MET A 20 -8.11 1.67 7.80
CA MET A 20 -7.14 2.76 7.88
C MET A 20 -6.34 2.88 9.19
N GLU A 21 -6.69 2.13 10.24
CA GLU A 21 -6.16 2.41 11.60
C GLU A 21 -4.98 1.53 12.07
N VAL A 22 -4.44 0.65 11.21
CA VAL A 22 -3.35 -0.25 11.62
C VAL A 22 -2.06 0.08 10.85
N PRO A 23 -1.10 0.81 11.42
CA PRO A 23 0.24 0.94 10.85
C PRO A 23 1.05 -0.35 11.04
N ASP A 24 1.78 -0.77 10.00
CA ASP A 24 2.74 -1.90 10.02
C ASP A 24 4.13 -1.45 10.44
N ASP A 25 4.61 -0.38 9.79
CA ASP A 25 6.01 0.02 9.76
C ASP A 25 6.13 1.53 9.54
N ILE A 26 7.28 2.08 9.88
CA ILE A 26 7.65 3.47 9.65
C ILE A 26 8.96 3.48 8.87
N MET A 27 8.91 3.96 7.63
CA MET A 27 10.10 4.21 6.85
C MET A 27 10.62 5.62 7.17
N GLU A 28 11.70 5.69 7.93
CA GLU A 28 12.35 6.96 8.31
C GLU A 28 13.33 7.42 7.21
N SER A 29 13.29 8.72 6.89
CA SER A 29 14.33 9.40 6.13
C SER A 29 15.26 10.14 7.08
N ASP A 30 16.53 10.31 6.69
CA ASP A 30 17.59 10.83 7.57
C ASP A 30 17.34 12.23 8.16
N VAL A 31 16.39 13.04 7.65
CA VAL A 31 16.06 14.32 8.32
C VAL A 31 14.70 14.96 8.02
N ASP A 32 14.07 14.72 6.88
CA ASP A 32 13.00 15.65 6.42
C ASP A 32 11.58 15.06 6.41
N TYR A 33 11.44 13.74 6.39
CA TYR A 33 10.13 13.07 6.34
C TYR A 33 10.18 11.65 6.91
N GLN A 34 9.00 11.10 7.16
CA GLN A 34 8.80 9.67 7.39
C GLN A 34 7.58 9.21 6.59
N ILE A 35 7.50 7.91 6.35
CA ILE A 35 6.32 7.29 5.74
C ILE A 35 5.74 6.28 6.72
N VAL A 36 4.49 6.48 7.13
CA VAL A 36 3.74 5.52 7.95
C VAL A 36 3.01 4.56 7.02
N ILE A 37 3.32 3.27 7.09
CA ILE A 37 2.85 2.26 6.12
C ILE A 37 1.74 1.42 6.74
N SER A 38 0.71 1.07 5.95
CA SER A 38 -0.41 0.25 6.39
C SER A 38 -0.01 -1.20 6.72
N GLY A 39 -0.56 -1.72 7.82
CA GLY A 39 -0.49 -3.12 8.28
C GLY A 39 -1.13 -4.11 7.33
N TRP A 40 -2.14 -3.66 6.60
CA TRP A 40 -2.77 -4.42 5.54
C TRP A 40 -2.06 -4.17 4.20
N TRP A 41 -2.19 -5.13 3.28
CA TRP A 41 -1.62 -5.01 1.95
C TRP A 41 -2.47 -5.70 0.88
N VAL A 42 -2.28 -5.29 -0.37
CA VAL A 42 -2.79 -5.98 -1.55
C VAL A 42 -1.68 -6.82 -2.15
N HIS A 43 -1.85 -8.14 -2.08
CA HIS A 43 -0.93 -9.09 -2.67
C HIS A 43 -1.33 -9.43 -4.11
N ILE A 44 -0.37 -9.35 -5.05
CA ILE A 44 -0.53 -9.65 -6.48
C ILE A 44 0.38 -10.84 -6.84
N PRO A 45 -0.14 -12.09 -6.85
CA PRO A 45 0.69 -13.28 -7.01
C PRO A 45 1.41 -13.34 -8.36
N GLU A 46 0.78 -12.89 -9.44
CA GLU A 46 1.36 -12.94 -10.79
C GLU A 46 2.64 -12.11 -10.91
N LEU A 47 2.84 -11.13 -10.03
CA LEU A 47 4.01 -10.27 -10.02
C LEU A 47 4.93 -10.53 -8.82
N GLY A 48 4.48 -11.30 -7.82
CA GLY A 48 5.19 -11.48 -6.56
C GLY A 48 5.36 -10.15 -5.80
N LEU A 49 4.34 -9.28 -5.85
CA LEU A 49 4.38 -7.94 -5.25
C LEU A 49 3.28 -7.75 -4.22
N ASN A 50 3.58 -6.94 -3.21
CA ASN A 50 2.66 -6.42 -2.22
C ASN A 50 2.57 -4.90 -2.37
N LEU A 51 1.36 -4.37 -2.40
CA LEU A 51 1.07 -2.94 -2.39
C LEU A 51 0.49 -2.56 -1.04
N HIS A 52 1.05 -1.54 -0.41
CA HIS A 52 0.56 -0.96 0.83
C HIS A 52 0.12 0.48 0.56
N GLU A 53 -0.85 0.95 1.36
CA GLU A 53 -1.06 2.38 1.48
C GLU A 53 -0.05 2.94 2.47
N GLY A 54 0.44 4.15 2.21
CA GLY A 54 1.29 4.87 3.13
C GLY A 54 0.83 6.32 3.28
N VAL A 55 1.21 6.94 4.38
CA VAL A 55 1.06 8.38 4.60
C VAL A 55 2.44 9.00 4.69
N PHE A 56 2.71 9.93 3.78
CA PHE A 56 3.92 10.74 3.80
C PHE A 56 3.76 11.84 4.85
N CYS A 57 4.70 11.92 5.79
CA CYS A 57 4.66 12.86 6.89
C CYS A 57 5.92 13.74 6.88
N ASN A 58 5.75 15.06 6.85
CA ASN A 58 6.86 16.02 6.93
C ASN A 58 7.17 16.37 8.38
N TYR A 59 8.45 16.61 8.69
CA TYR A 59 8.80 17.14 10.00
C TYR A 59 8.38 18.62 10.12
N ASP A 60 7.52 18.90 11.09
CA ASP A 60 7.15 20.26 11.47
C ASP A 60 7.95 20.66 12.71
N GLY A 61 8.80 21.68 12.55
CA GLY A 61 9.65 22.19 13.64
C GLY A 61 8.92 23.06 14.66
N GLU A 62 7.73 23.58 14.33
CA GLU A 62 6.90 24.35 15.27
C GLU A 62 6.15 23.43 16.22
N GLU A 63 5.55 22.36 15.68
CA GLU A 63 4.85 21.31 16.44
C GLU A 63 5.84 20.28 17.04
N GLY A 64 7.08 20.24 16.56
CA GLY A 64 8.14 19.37 17.06
C GLY A 64 7.95 17.90 16.70
N GLY A 65 7.30 17.59 15.58
CA GLY A 65 6.96 16.23 15.18
C GLY A 65 6.58 16.10 13.71
N TYR A 66 6.40 14.87 13.25
CA TYR A 66 5.99 14.57 11.88
C TYR A 66 4.48 14.71 11.72
N LEU A 67 4.03 15.52 10.76
CA LEU A 67 2.63 15.73 10.43
C LEU A 67 2.29 15.10 9.08
N PRO A 68 1.13 14.44 8.94
CA PRO A 68 0.71 13.84 7.67
C PRO A 68 0.47 14.92 6.61
N ASP A 69 0.95 14.67 5.40
CA ASP A 69 0.80 15.54 4.23
C ASP A 69 -0.13 14.91 3.19
N PHE A 70 0.28 13.77 2.60
CA PHE A 70 -0.49 13.07 1.57
C PHE A 70 -0.34 11.55 1.62
N THR A 71 -1.28 10.85 0.99
CA THR A 71 -1.24 9.40 0.83
C THR A 71 -0.37 8.99 -0.36
N ILE A 72 0.25 7.81 -0.25
CA ILE A 72 1.10 7.21 -1.26
C ILE A 72 0.80 5.72 -1.37
N THR A 73 1.24 5.12 -2.48
CA THR A 73 1.37 3.66 -2.60
C THR A 73 2.81 3.27 -2.32
N VAL A 74 3.02 2.23 -1.51
CA VAL A 74 4.33 1.62 -1.26
C VAL A 74 4.35 0.22 -1.82
N VAL A 75 5.43 -0.15 -2.51
CA VAL A 75 5.64 -1.45 -3.16
C VAL A 75 6.71 -2.23 -2.41
N LYS A 76 6.46 -3.53 -2.27
CA LYS A 76 7.38 -4.50 -1.67
C LYS A 76 7.34 -5.82 -2.43
N GLU A 77 8.48 -6.47 -2.59
CA GLU A 77 8.55 -7.84 -3.13
C GLU A 77 8.06 -8.86 -2.09
N GLU A 78 7.34 -9.87 -2.55
CA GLU A 78 6.86 -10.96 -1.68
C GLU A 78 8.05 -11.67 -1.00
N GLY A 79 7.98 -11.78 0.32
CA GLY A 79 9.01 -12.47 1.12
C GLY A 79 10.28 -11.66 1.38
N GLN A 80 10.34 -10.40 0.93
CA GLN A 80 11.42 -9.48 1.31
C GLN A 80 11.01 -8.59 2.49
N GLU A 81 11.99 -7.97 3.14
CA GLU A 81 11.76 -7.02 4.25
C GLU A 81 11.79 -5.57 3.77
N GLU A 82 12.59 -5.26 2.74
CA GLU A 82 12.83 -3.90 2.26
C GLU A 82 11.68 -3.35 1.38
N TRP A 83 11.42 -2.05 1.52
CA TRP A 83 10.53 -1.28 0.64
C TRP A 83 11.29 -0.89 -0.64
N ILE A 84 10.71 -1.18 -1.81
CA ILE A 84 11.45 -1.07 -3.08
C ILE A 84 11.02 0.11 -3.95
N TYR A 85 9.82 0.64 -3.74
CA TYR A 85 9.27 1.75 -4.51
C TYR A 85 8.12 2.42 -3.78
N TYR A 86 7.91 3.72 -3.98
CA TYR A 86 6.69 4.40 -3.56
C TYR A 86 6.39 5.61 -4.45
N GLU A 87 5.11 5.94 -4.61
CA GLU A 87 4.65 7.11 -5.38
C GLU A 87 3.37 7.70 -4.79
N GLN A 88 3.17 9.00 -5.02
CA GLN A 88 1.94 9.73 -4.71
C GLN A 88 0.87 9.47 -5.79
N ASP A 89 0.55 8.20 -6.01
CA ASP A 89 -0.41 7.73 -6.99
C ASP A 89 -1.13 6.49 -6.43
N GLY A 90 -2.27 6.14 -7.02
CA GLY A 90 -3.00 4.91 -6.68
C GLY A 90 -2.27 3.65 -7.14
N PHE A 91 -2.77 2.49 -6.71
CA PHE A 91 -2.12 1.19 -6.94
C PHE A 91 -1.81 0.89 -8.39
N LEU A 92 -2.77 1.12 -9.29
CA LEU A 92 -2.58 0.80 -10.71
C LEU A 92 -1.52 1.66 -11.38
N ILE A 93 -1.52 2.96 -11.09
CA ILE A 93 -0.60 3.91 -11.70
C ILE A 93 0.81 3.67 -11.16
N THR A 94 0.94 3.53 -9.84
CA THR A 94 2.22 3.24 -9.19
C THR A 94 2.83 1.96 -9.74
N LEU A 95 2.03 0.91 -9.89
CA LEU A 95 2.51 -0.36 -10.44
C LEU A 95 2.93 -0.24 -11.91
N ALA A 96 2.16 0.51 -12.71
CA ALA A 96 2.52 0.76 -14.11
C ALA A 96 3.87 1.51 -14.23
N ASN A 97 4.09 2.52 -13.39
CA ASN A 97 5.34 3.27 -13.33
C ASN A 97 6.52 2.40 -12.87
N TYR A 98 6.33 1.60 -11.81
CA TYR A 98 7.32 0.62 -11.34
C TYR A 98 7.72 -0.38 -12.44
N LEU A 99 6.75 -0.87 -13.20
CA LEU A 99 6.98 -1.77 -14.34
C LEU A 99 7.49 -1.05 -15.61
N HIS A 100 7.82 0.24 -15.51
CA HIS A 100 8.28 1.10 -16.59
C HIS A 100 7.32 1.17 -17.79
N GLY A 101 6.01 1.12 -17.54
CA GLY A 101 4.96 1.22 -18.54
C GLY A 101 4.93 0.06 -19.55
N LYS A 102 5.59 -1.07 -19.25
CA LYS A 102 5.65 -2.23 -20.15
C LYS A 102 4.32 -2.98 -20.29
N THR A 103 3.37 -2.72 -19.40
CA THR A 103 2.06 -3.36 -19.36
C THR A 103 0.97 -2.30 -19.39
N ASP A 104 -0.06 -2.54 -20.20
CA ASP A 104 -1.23 -1.66 -20.31
C ASP A 104 -2.05 -1.62 -19.00
N LEU A 105 -2.61 -0.46 -18.67
CA LEU A 105 -3.40 -0.27 -17.45
C LEU A 105 -4.64 -1.17 -17.40
N GLY A 106 -5.30 -1.40 -18.55
CA GLY A 106 -6.42 -2.31 -18.64
C GLY A 106 -6.01 -3.75 -18.33
N GLN A 107 -4.84 -4.18 -18.81
CA GLN A 107 -4.30 -5.50 -18.49
C GLN A 107 -3.88 -5.62 -17.01
N LEU A 108 -3.21 -4.60 -16.45
CA LEU A 108 -2.87 -4.56 -15.02
C LEU A 108 -4.12 -4.60 -14.16
N GLY A 109 -5.15 -3.85 -14.50
CA GLY A 109 -6.45 -3.83 -13.80
C GLY A 109 -7.14 -5.19 -13.75
N GLN A 110 -6.86 -6.08 -14.70
CA GLN A 110 -7.42 -7.44 -14.71
C GLN A 110 -6.63 -8.45 -13.87
N LEU A 111 -5.45 -8.10 -13.34
CA LEU A 111 -4.71 -9.01 -12.46
C LEU A 111 -5.53 -9.37 -11.22
N PHE A 112 -5.38 -10.61 -10.76
CA PHE A 112 -5.97 -11.01 -9.49
C PHE A 112 -5.13 -10.46 -8.35
N CYS A 113 -5.81 -10.04 -7.29
CA CYS A 113 -5.15 -9.61 -6.07
C CYS A 113 -5.96 -10.01 -4.83
N PHE A 114 -5.30 -9.97 -3.69
CA PHE A 114 -5.83 -10.41 -2.40
C PHE A 114 -5.53 -9.36 -1.36
N ILE A 115 -6.57 -8.86 -0.70
CA ILE A 115 -6.41 -7.99 0.48
C ILE A 115 -6.01 -8.88 1.65
N ARG A 116 -4.90 -8.53 2.31
CA ARG A 116 -4.31 -9.24 3.43
C ARG A 116 -4.31 -8.32 4.65
N LEU A 117 -4.58 -8.89 5.80
CA LEU A 117 -4.49 -8.22 7.09
C LEU A 117 -3.30 -8.82 7.85
N PRO A 118 -2.65 -8.05 8.74
CA PRO A 118 -1.65 -8.61 9.62
C PRO A 118 -2.34 -9.65 10.52
N ASP A 119 -1.66 -10.77 10.78
CA ASP A 119 -2.19 -11.85 11.61
C ASP A 119 -2.49 -11.31 13.02
N GLY A 120 -3.75 -10.95 13.29
CA GLY A 120 -4.13 -10.35 14.58
C GLY A 120 -5.50 -9.67 14.69
N ASN A 121 -6.17 -9.29 13.59
CA ASN A 121 -7.50 -8.64 13.66
C ASN A 121 -8.51 -9.23 12.68
N LEU A 122 -8.84 -10.51 12.88
CA LEU A 122 -10.16 -11.02 12.52
C LEU A 122 -11.04 -10.88 13.76
N THR A 123 -11.63 -9.70 13.98
CA THR A 123 -12.92 -9.70 14.67
C THR A 123 -13.93 -10.25 13.68
N ALA A 124 -13.98 -11.58 13.63
CA ALA A 124 -15.15 -12.28 13.14
C ALA A 124 -16.29 -11.91 14.10
N GLU A 125 -17.15 -10.99 13.70
CA GLU A 125 -18.49 -10.95 14.27
C GLU A 125 -19.21 -12.23 13.80
N GLU A 126 -19.41 -13.14 14.75
CA GLU A 126 -20.31 -14.30 14.64
C GLU A 126 -21.78 -13.88 14.59
#